data_AF-A0A073JUH8-F1
#
_entry.id   AF-A0A073JUH8-F1
#
_cell.length_a   1.000
_cell.length_b   1.000
_cell.length_c   1.000
_cell.angle_alpha   90.00
_cell.angle_beta   90.00
_cell.angle_gamma   90.00
#
_symmetry.space_group_name_H-M   'P 1'
#
loop_
_entity.id
_entity.type
_entity.pdbx_description
1 polymer ?
#
loop_
_entity_poly.entity_id
_entity_poly.type
_entity_poly.pdbx_seq_one_letter_code
_entity_poly.pdbx_strand_id
1 'polypeptide(L)'
;MGNTSIKIAGKGLSLEDIASVYLDLIETDFDMTISEMADYLSCSYDYIQKNIAPVISHIYINSVAKKALQLHESDSGQDHLFTKRKLFSRSSFGKYILENTSIVVSKNRYLFHDLSESSRRKLQQLASSTGEDDLSFDLFKSIAIEQAKNKYSSVDLEDRTVKKLPLSKFPEKLYSLKEIMEGKTDSELKFNYKMEFYRYIEKQGIPKIEFQSLIRYKKEDLEKKAVFLLPLTVVKGDLLEAVEEFITNELEEL
;
A
#
# COMPACT_ATOMS: atom_id res chain seq x y z
N MET A 1 -5.94 -22.50 18.89
CA MET A 1 -5.74 -21.04 18.96
C MET A 1 -4.83 -20.77 20.15
N GLY A 2 -3.59 -20.38 19.88
CA GLY A 2 -2.60 -20.09 20.94
C GLY A 2 -3.01 -18.87 21.75
N ASN A 3 -2.54 -18.79 23.00
CA ASN A 3 -2.81 -17.66 23.86
C ASN A 3 -2.06 -16.43 23.32
N THR A 4 -2.77 -15.47 22.72
CA THR A 4 -2.18 -14.22 22.16
C THR A 4 -1.83 -13.20 23.24
N SER A 5 -2.25 -13.45 24.50
CA SER A 5 -1.93 -12.58 25.62
C SER A 5 -0.59 -12.96 26.26
N ILE A 6 0.34 -12.01 26.32
CA ILE A 6 1.55 -12.14 27.12
C ILE A 6 1.22 -11.90 28.59
N LYS A 7 1.63 -12.84 29.45
CA LYS A 7 1.45 -12.74 30.89
C LYS A 7 2.69 -12.10 31.51
N ILE A 8 2.47 -11.00 32.23
CA ILE A 8 3.50 -10.33 33.02
C ILE A 8 3.35 -10.80 34.47
N ALA A 9 4.42 -11.36 35.04
CA ALA A 9 4.41 -11.83 36.42
C ALA A 9 4.50 -10.62 37.36
N GLY A 10 3.41 -10.30 38.07
CA GLY A 10 3.39 -9.15 39.00
C GLY A 10 3.37 -9.53 40.49
N LYS A 11 3.30 -10.82 40.83
CA LYS A 11 3.16 -11.24 42.23
C LYS A 11 4.52 -11.17 42.93
N GLY A 12 4.63 -10.28 43.91
CA GLY A 12 5.83 -10.11 44.73
C GLY A 12 6.85 -9.10 44.20
N LEU A 13 6.55 -8.42 43.08
CA LEU A 13 7.37 -7.34 42.55
C LEU A 13 7.01 -5.99 43.16
N SER A 14 7.97 -5.07 43.21
CA SER A 14 7.70 -3.67 43.55
C SER A 14 6.93 -2.97 42.42
N LEU A 15 6.34 -1.81 42.71
CA LEU A 15 5.68 -1.02 41.68
C LEU A 15 6.68 -0.50 40.62
N GLU A 16 7.92 -0.23 41.03
CA GLU A 16 8.99 0.19 40.13
C GLU A 16 9.38 -0.92 39.14
N ASP A 17 9.57 -2.16 39.64
CA ASP A 17 9.87 -3.32 38.79
C ASP A 17 8.72 -3.60 37.80
N ILE A 18 7.47 -3.47 38.26
CA ILE A 18 6.31 -3.63 37.40
C ILE A 18 6.31 -2.55 36.31
N ALA A 19 6.56 -1.28 36.66
CA ALA A 19 6.62 -0.19 35.68
C ALA A 19 7.71 -0.45 34.63
N SER A 20 8.93 -0.80 35.07
CA SER A 20 10.06 -1.10 34.17
C SER A 20 9.73 -2.21 33.17
N VAL A 21 9.12 -3.31 33.60
CA VAL A 21 8.77 -4.42 32.68
C VAL A 21 7.73 -3.98 31.64
N TYR A 22 6.72 -3.18 32.04
CA TYR A 22 5.73 -2.68 31.09
C TYR A 22 6.34 -1.68 30.12
N LEU A 23 7.22 -0.81 30.60
CA LEU A 23 7.94 0.16 29.77
C LEU A 23 8.79 -0.51 28.71
N ASP A 24 9.61 -1.48 29.11
CA ASP A 24 10.43 -2.26 28.17
C ASP A 24 9.56 -2.89 27.06
N LEU A 25 8.40 -3.44 27.43
CA LEU A 25 7.47 -4.03 26.47
C LEU A 25 6.83 -3.00 25.53
N ILE A 26 6.43 -1.83 26.05
CA ILE A 26 5.83 -0.75 25.26
C ILE A 26 6.86 -0.17 24.29
N GLU A 27 8.07 0.13 24.76
CA GLU A 27 9.16 0.67 23.95
C GLU A 27 9.63 -0.32 22.88
N THR A 28 9.55 -1.63 23.16
CA THR A 28 10.00 -2.66 22.22
C THR A 28 8.98 -2.93 21.12
N ASP A 29 7.69 -3.14 21.45
CA ASP A 29 6.71 -3.61 20.45
C ASP A 29 5.23 -3.43 20.83
N PHE A 30 4.90 -3.22 22.11
CA PHE A 30 3.51 -3.17 22.60
C PHE A 30 3.00 -1.74 22.76
N ASP A 31 3.07 -0.95 21.70
CA ASP A 31 2.63 0.45 21.68
C ASP A 31 1.34 0.67 20.87
N MET A 32 0.86 -0.35 20.14
CA MET A 32 -0.24 -0.19 19.21
C MET A 32 -1.62 -0.28 19.89
N THR A 33 -2.55 0.59 19.47
CA THR A 33 -3.92 0.61 20.00
C THR A 33 -4.96 0.14 18.96
N ILE A 34 -6.17 -0.22 19.43
CA ILE A 34 -7.29 -0.53 18.52
C ILE A 34 -7.66 0.69 17.67
N SER A 35 -7.61 1.90 18.23
CA SER A 35 -7.87 3.13 17.49
C SER A 35 -6.86 3.30 16.36
N GLU A 36 -5.57 3.11 16.64
CA GLU A 36 -4.53 3.20 15.62
C GLU A 36 -4.69 2.14 14.51
N MET A 37 -4.99 0.88 14.86
CA MET A 37 -5.29 -0.16 13.86
C MET A 37 -6.54 0.19 13.03
N ALA A 38 -7.56 0.76 13.66
CA ALA A 38 -8.80 1.17 13.00
C ALA A 38 -8.56 2.32 12.03
N ASP A 39 -7.74 3.30 12.43
CA ASP A 39 -7.34 4.43 11.61
C ASP A 39 -6.47 3.96 10.43
N TYR A 40 -5.49 3.07 10.66
CA TYR A 40 -4.65 2.52 9.61
C TYR A 40 -5.45 1.75 8.55
N LEU A 41 -6.39 0.92 8.98
CA LEU A 41 -7.28 0.18 8.07
C LEU A 41 -8.48 0.99 7.63
N SER A 42 -8.65 2.23 8.09
CA SER A 42 -9.81 3.10 7.81
C SER A 42 -11.14 2.37 8.02
N CYS A 43 -11.30 1.75 9.18
CA CYS A 43 -12.46 0.95 9.55
C CYS A 43 -12.93 1.30 10.98
N SER A 44 -14.01 0.66 11.45
CA SER A 44 -14.53 0.94 12.79
C SER A 44 -13.71 0.24 13.87
N TYR A 45 -13.65 0.86 15.06
CA TYR A 45 -13.10 0.27 16.27
C TYR A 45 -13.68 -1.14 16.52
N ASP A 46 -15.00 -1.28 16.40
CA ASP A 46 -15.71 -2.54 16.57
C ASP A 46 -15.26 -3.63 15.60
N TYR A 47 -14.95 -3.26 14.35
CA TYR A 47 -14.47 -4.21 13.36
C TYR A 47 -13.10 -4.77 13.77
N ILE A 48 -12.17 -3.91 14.21
CA ILE A 48 -10.87 -4.34 14.73
C ILE A 48 -11.06 -5.22 15.96
N GLN A 49 -11.88 -4.80 16.92
CA GLN A 49 -12.09 -5.52 18.17
C GLN A 49 -12.64 -6.94 17.95
N LYS A 50 -13.52 -7.12 16.96
CA LYS A 50 -14.15 -8.41 16.65
C LYS A 50 -13.28 -9.31 15.78
N ASN A 51 -12.60 -8.75 14.78
CA ASN A 51 -12.00 -9.55 13.69
C ASN A 51 -10.46 -9.60 13.74
N ILE A 52 -9.79 -8.66 14.41
CA ILE A 52 -8.33 -8.53 14.38
C ILE A 52 -7.73 -8.65 15.77
N ALA A 53 -8.20 -7.85 16.74
CA ALA A 53 -7.69 -7.85 18.11
C ALA A 53 -7.57 -9.26 18.76
N PRO A 54 -8.47 -10.24 18.50
CA PRO A 54 -8.32 -11.58 19.08
C PRO A 54 -7.08 -12.35 18.61
N VAL A 55 -6.58 -12.07 17.40
CA VAL A 55 -5.47 -12.80 16.77
C VAL A 55 -4.13 -12.07 16.87
N ILE A 56 -4.12 -10.81 17.33
CA ILE A 56 -2.90 -10.04 17.53
C ILE A 56 -2.38 -10.21 18.96
N SER A 57 -1.07 -10.40 19.09
CA SER A 57 -0.40 -10.49 20.39
C SER A 57 -0.61 -9.20 21.19
N HIS A 58 -0.91 -9.32 22.49
CA HIS A 58 -1.20 -8.15 23.32
C HIS A 58 -0.82 -8.34 24.80
N ILE A 59 -0.67 -7.21 25.49
CA ILE A 59 -0.54 -7.10 26.94
C ILE A 59 -1.79 -6.44 27.53
N TYR A 60 -2.08 -6.74 28.80
CA TYR A 60 -3.13 -6.07 29.57
C TYR A 60 -2.51 -5.08 30.55
N ILE A 61 -3.02 -3.86 30.57
CA ILE A 61 -2.72 -2.90 31.65
C ILE A 61 -3.84 -3.02 32.68
N ASN A 62 -3.55 -3.71 33.79
CA ASN A 62 -4.46 -3.82 34.92
C ASN A 62 -4.30 -2.61 35.88
N SER A 63 -5.10 -2.55 36.94
CA SER A 63 -5.07 -1.42 37.88
C SER A 63 -3.73 -1.24 38.60
N VAL A 64 -3.02 -2.33 38.89
CA VAL A 64 -1.70 -2.31 39.54
C VAL A 64 -0.65 -1.78 38.57
N ALA A 65 -0.61 -2.31 37.35
CA ALA A 65 0.28 -1.86 36.29
C ALA A 65 0.06 -0.38 35.96
N LYS A 66 -1.22 0.04 35.85
CA LYS A 66 -1.55 1.44 35.62
C LYS A 66 -1.01 2.35 36.73
N LYS A 67 -1.19 1.94 38.01
CA LYS A 67 -0.67 2.69 39.15
C LYS A 67 0.86 2.75 39.14
N ALA A 68 1.52 1.64 38.82
CA ALA A 68 2.97 1.56 38.69
C ALA A 68 3.49 2.53 37.62
N LEU A 69 2.96 2.46 36.40
CA LEU A 69 3.33 3.33 35.28
C LEU A 69 3.12 4.81 35.64
N GLN A 70 1.96 5.19 36.16
CA GLN A 70 1.67 6.58 36.53
C GLN A 70 2.56 7.13 37.66
N LEU A 71 3.11 6.28 38.53
CA LEU A 71 3.93 6.70 39.66
C LEU A 71 5.41 6.84 39.29
N HIS A 72 5.88 5.98 38.39
CA HIS A 72 7.30 5.83 38.08
C HIS A 72 7.69 6.36 36.70
N GLU A 73 6.74 6.90 35.95
CA GLU A 73 6.98 7.48 34.63
C GLU A 73 6.16 8.76 34.48
N SER A 74 6.84 9.91 34.61
CA SER A 74 6.18 11.22 34.66
C SER A 74 6.49 12.15 33.47
N ASP A 75 7.15 11.68 32.40
CA ASP A 75 7.56 12.58 31.31
C ASP A 75 7.83 11.91 29.93
N SER A 76 7.37 10.68 29.66
CA SER A 76 7.75 9.95 28.43
C SER A 76 6.93 10.30 27.18
N GLY A 77 5.88 11.11 27.31
CA GLY A 77 4.93 11.37 26.21
C GLY A 77 4.02 10.17 25.87
N GLN A 78 4.20 9.03 26.54
CA GLN A 78 3.43 7.80 26.32
C GLN A 78 2.24 7.64 27.29
N ASP A 79 1.98 8.61 28.16
CA ASP A 79 0.91 8.60 29.17
C ASP A 79 -0.46 8.17 28.63
N HIS A 80 -0.74 8.56 27.38
CA HIS A 80 -1.98 8.22 26.70
C HIS A 80 -2.16 6.70 26.51
N LEU A 81 -1.08 5.92 26.41
CA LEU A 81 -1.08 4.47 26.31
C LEU A 81 -1.43 3.81 27.65
N PHE A 82 -1.02 4.38 28.78
CA PHE A 82 -1.30 3.81 30.12
C PHE A 82 -2.78 3.86 30.49
N THR A 83 -3.55 4.69 29.79
CA THR A 83 -5.01 4.75 29.93
C THR A 83 -5.70 3.56 29.26
N LYS A 84 -5.02 2.84 28.36
CA LYS A 84 -5.62 1.76 27.57
C LYS A 84 -5.61 0.46 28.35
N ARG A 85 -6.67 -0.34 28.22
CA ARG A 85 -6.76 -1.66 28.87
C ARG A 85 -5.87 -2.71 28.20
N LYS A 86 -5.61 -2.56 26.91
CA LYS A 86 -4.82 -3.46 26.07
C LYS A 86 -3.90 -2.65 25.17
N LEU A 87 -2.67 -3.10 25.03
CA LEU A 87 -1.75 -2.66 24.00
C LEU A 87 -1.33 -3.87 23.16
N PHE A 88 -1.21 -3.67 21.86
CA PHE A 88 -0.99 -4.71 20.87
C PHE A 88 0.43 -4.62 20.32
N SER A 89 0.97 -5.78 19.96
CA SER A 89 2.26 -5.89 19.30
C SER A 89 2.18 -5.33 17.88
N ARG A 90 2.97 -4.28 17.60
CA ARG A 90 3.07 -3.66 16.29
C ARG A 90 3.62 -4.62 15.24
N SER A 91 4.64 -5.41 15.60
CA SER A 91 5.22 -6.44 14.75
C SER A 91 4.21 -7.55 14.41
N SER A 92 3.42 -8.00 15.39
CA SER A 92 2.37 -9.00 15.19
C SER A 92 1.26 -8.48 14.28
N PHE A 93 0.85 -7.22 14.44
CA PHE A 93 -0.10 -6.58 13.55
C PHE A 93 0.45 -6.47 12.12
N GLY A 94 1.69 -6.00 11.96
CA GLY A 94 2.34 -5.88 10.65
C GLY A 94 2.42 -7.23 9.93
N LYS A 95 2.84 -8.28 10.63
CA LYS A 95 2.87 -9.65 10.11
C LYS A 95 1.48 -10.13 9.69
N TYR A 96 0.47 -9.92 10.53
CA TYR A 96 -0.90 -10.30 10.23
C TYR A 96 -1.43 -9.61 8.97
N ILE A 97 -1.14 -8.31 8.80
CA ILE A 97 -1.51 -7.57 7.58
C ILE A 97 -0.81 -8.16 6.35
N LEU A 98 0.49 -8.45 6.41
CA LEU A 98 1.21 -9.05 5.28
C LEU A 98 0.63 -10.42 4.89
N GLU A 99 0.29 -11.26 5.86
CA GLU A 99 -0.23 -12.61 5.64
C GLU A 99 -1.68 -12.64 5.13
N ASN A 100 -2.48 -11.63 5.46
CA ASN A 100 -3.92 -11.60 5.17
C ASN A 100 -4.32 -10.56 4.11
N THR A 101 -3.33 -9.97 3.43
CA THR A 101 -3.55 -8.95 2.40
C THR A 101 -3.05 -9.44 1.05
N SER A 102 -3.83 -9.16 0.01
CA SER A 102 -3.44 -9.41 -1.37
C SER A 102 -3.55 -8.14 -2.22
N ILE A 103 -2.61 -7.97 -3.13
CA ILE A 103 -2.67 -6.94 -4.18
C ILE A 103 -3.36 -7.57 -5.38
N VAL A 104 -4.51 -7.01 -5.75
CA VAL A 104 -5.27 -7.43 -6.91
C VAL A 104 -4.91 -6.55 -8.09
N VAL A 105 -4.35 -7.18 -9.11
CA VAL A 105 -3.94 -6.54 -10.36
C VAL A 105 -4.67 -7.20 -11.51
N SER A 106 -5.17 -6.41 -12.45
CA SER A 106 -5.84 -6.89 -13.66
C SER A 106 -5.11 -6.53 -14.96
N LYS A 107 -4.20 -5.54 -14.92
CA LYS A 107 -3.45 -5.08 -16.09
C LYS A 107 -2.06 -4.59 -15.68
N ASN A 108 -1.11 -4.71 -16.61
CA ASN A 108 0.18 -4.07 -16.51
C ASN A 108 0.04 -2.58 -16.83
N ARG A 109 0.59 -1.74 -15.95
CA ARG A 109 0.66 -0.29 -16.12
C ARG A 109 1.99 0.08 -16.74
N TYR A 110 1.96 0.81 -17.86
CA TYR A 110 3.16 1.32 -18.51
C TYR A 110 3.20 2.83 -18.28
N LEU A 111 4.23 3.27 -17.56
CA LEU A 111 4.51 4.63 -17.18
C LEU A 111 5.63 5.14 -18.09
N PHE A 112 5.62 6.41 -18.45
CA PHE A 112 6.67 6.94 -19.33
C PHE A 112 8.07 6.81 -18.69
N HIS A 113 8.17 6.93 -17.36
CA HIS A 113 9.41 6.72 -16.61
C HIS A 113 9.84 5.26 -16.47
N ASP A 114 9.07 4.29 -16.99
CA ASP A 114 9.57 2.93 -17.12
C ASP A 114 10.64 2.82 -18.21
N LEU A 115 10.68 3.78 -19.15
CA LEU A 115 11.72 3.88 -20.16
C LEU A 115 13.02 4.48 -19.62
N SER A 116 14.13 4.09 -20.24
CA SER A 116 15.46 4.66 -20.04
C SER A 116 15.46 6.17 -20.27
N GLU A 117 16.36 6.89 -19.62
CA GLU A 117 16.47 8.33 -19.79
C GLU A 117 16.82 8.70 -21.25
N SER A 118 17.65 7.91 -21.92
CA SER A 118 17.99 8.08 -23.34
C SER A 118 16.77 7.96 -24.24
N SER A 119 15.96 6.91 -24.08
CA SER A 119 14.78 6.69 -24.91
C SER A 119 13.71 7.75 -24.67
N ARG A 120 13.51 8.17 -23.42
CA ARG A 120 12.62 9.30 -23.10
C ARG A 120 13.07 10.59 -23.81
N ARG A 121 14.37 10.90 -23.77
CA ARG A 121 14.90 12.09 -24.45
C ARG A 121 14.74 12.00 -25.96
N LYS A 122 15.00 10.84 -26.58
CA LYS A 122 14.77 10.62 -28.02
C LYS A 122 13.30 10.86 -28.40
N LEU A 123 12.36 10.26 -27.69
CA LEU A 123 10.92 10.47 -27.91
C LEU A 123 10.50 11.93 -27.72
N GLN A 124 11.06 12.61 -26.72
CA GLN A 124 10.80 14.04 -26.49
C GLN A 124 11.35 14.93 -27.60
N GLN A 125 12.55 14.64 -28.13
CA GLN A 125 13.13 15.37 -29.25
C GLN A 125 12.27 15.25 -30.51
N LEU A 126 11.79 14.04 -30.81
CA LEU A 126 10.89 13.78 -31.92
C LEU A 126 9.53 14.47 -31.74
N ALA A 127 9.04 14.59 -30.51
CA ALA A 127 7.81 15.34 -30.21
C ALA A 127 8.01 16.87 -30.24
N SER A 128 9.23 17.34 -29.97
CA SER A 128 9.56 18.77 -29.88
C SER A 128 9.61 19.46 -31.25
N SER A 129 9.78 18.74 -32.36
CA SER A 129 9.60 19.31 -33.71
C SER A 129 8.17 19.78 -34.00
N THR A 130 7.22 19.45 -33.13
CA THR A 130 5.78 19.73 -33.29
C THR A 130 5.16 20.54 -32.13
N GLY A 131 5.87 20.73 -31.02
CA GLY A 131 5.48 21.67 -29.94
C GLY A 131 4.45 21.16 -28.92
N GLU A 132 4.13 19.86 -28.87
CA GLU A 132 3.17 19.29 -27.90
C GLU A 132 3.81 18.15 -27.08
N ASP A 133 3.88 18.30 -25.75
CA ASP A 133 4.46 17.31 -24.83
C ASP A 133 3.73 15.94 -24.87
N ASP A 134 2.42 15.96 -25.15
CA ASP A 134 1.56 14.78 -25.24
C ASP A 134 1.96 13.82 -26.37
N LEU A 135 2.63 14.32 -27.42
CA LEU A 135 3.09 13.50 -28.54
C LEU A 135 4.13 12.45 -28.11
N SER A 136 4.97 12.75 -27.12
CA SER A 136 5.97 11.79 -26.64
C SER A 136 5.33 10.56 -25.97
N PHE A 137 4.22 10.76 -25.25
CA PHE A 137 3.44 9.70 -24.63
C PHE A 137 2.69 8.88 -25.68
N ASP A 138 2.12 9.53 -26.68
CA ASP A 138 1.41 8.86 -27.78
C ASP A 138 2.36 8.06 -28.68
N LEU A 139 3.57 8.56 -28.93
CA LEU A 139 4.62 7.82 -29.62
C LEU A 139 5.02 6.57 -28.84
N PHE A 140 5.32 6.71 -27.54
CA PHE A 140 5.62 5.55 -26.68
C PHE A 140 4.51 4.50 -26.74
N LYS A 141 3.26 4.95 -26.58
CA LYS A 141 2.10 4.07 -26.64
C LYS A 141 1.98 3.36 -27.99
N SER A 142 2.16 4.07 -29.09
CA SER A 142 2.00 3.52 -30.43
C SER A 142 3.04 2.46 -30.72
N ILE A 143 4.32 2.76 -30.44
CA ILE A 143 5.44 1.82 -30.57
C ILE A 143 5.18 0.59 -29.69
N ALA A 144 4.83 0.79 -28.42
CA ALA A 144 4.60 -0.33 -27.51
C ALA A 144 3.42 -1.22 -27.93
N ILE A 145 2.34 -0.65 -28.48
CA ILE A 145 1.21 -1.42 -28.99
C ILE A 145 1.62 -2.22 -30.23
N GLU A 146 2.42 -1.66 -31.12
CA GLU A 146 2.93 -2.37 -32.29
C GLU A 146 3.86 -3.53 -31.90
N GLN A 147 4.83 -3.27 -31.02
CA GLN A 147 5.72 -4.31 -30.50
C GLN A 147 4.94 -5.41 -29.76
N ALA A 148 3.89 -5.04 -29.03
CA ALA A 148 3.02 -6.03 -28.38
C ALA A 148 2.27 -6.90 -29.39
N LYS A 149 1.76 -6.33 -30.49
CA LYS A 149 1.08 -7.09 -31.57
C LYS A 149 2.02 -8.02 -32.33
N ASN A 150 3.29 -7.63 -32.48
CA ASN A 150 4.30 -8.46 -33.13
C ASN A 150 4.73 -9.65 -32.26
N LYS A 151 4.78 -9.45 -30.93
CA LYS A 151 5.31 -10.44 -29.99
C LYS A 151 4.25 -11.37 -29.38
N TYR A 152 3.01 -10.90 -29.23
CA TYR A 152 1.95 -11.62 -28.53
C TYR A 152 0.74 -11.90 -29.42
N SER A 153 0.02 -12.98 -29.14
CA SER A 153 -1.18 -13.33 -29.91
C SER A 153 -2.36 -12.42 -29.56
N SER A 154 -3.37 -12.35 -30.44
CA SER A 154 -4.60 -11.60 -30.15
C SER A 154 -5.32 -12.12 -28.90
N VAL A 155 -5.24 -13.43 -28.63
CA VAL A 155 -5.82 -14.04 -27.42
C VAL A 155 -5.13 -13.51 -26.16
N ASP A 156 -3.80 -13.37 -26.19
CA ASP A 156 -3.03 -12.82 -25.07
C ASP A 156 -3.38 -11.36 -24.81
N LEU A 157 -3.57 -10.57 -25.88
CA LEU A 157 -3.87 -9.13 -25.81
C LEU A 157 -5.31 -8.82 -25.38
N GLU A 158 -6.21 -9.80 -25.45
CA GLU A 158 -7.60 -9.70 -24.97
C GLU A 158 -7.82 -10.34 -23.60
N ASP A 159 -6.79 -10.95 -23.01
CA ASP A 159 -6.87 -11.60 -21.71
C ASP A 159 -7.37 -10.66 -20.61
N ARG A 160 -8.22 -11.20 -19.74
CA ARG A 160 -8.83 -10.48 -18.61
C ARG A 160 -8.49 -11.12 -17.27
N THR A 161 -7.39 -11.88 -17.23
CA THR A 161 -6.98 -12.57 -16.02
C THR A 161 -6.64 -11.56 -14.92
N VAL A 162 -7.12 -11.85 -13.72
CA VAL A 162 -6.82 -11.09 -12.51
C VAL A 162 -5.87 -11.92 -11.66
N LYS A 163 -4.76 -11.31 -11.22
CA LYS A 163 -3.80 -11.94 -10.32
C LYS A 163 -3.91 -11.34 -8.92
N LYS A 164 -3.85 -12.22 -7.91
CA LYS A 164 -3.67 -11.83 -6.51
C LYS A 164 -2.22 -12.07 -6.13
N LEU A 165 -1.50 -10.99 -5.83
CA LEU A 165 -0.10 -11.01 -5.43
C LEU A 165 0.00 -10.82 -3.92
N PRO A 166 0.95 -11.48 -3.23
CA PRO A 166 1.18 -11.23 -1.82
C PRO A 166 1.74 -9.81 -1.61
N LEU A 167 1.42 -9.21 -0.47
CA LEU A 167 2.01 -7.93 -0.07
C LEU A 167 3.42 -8.19 0.47
N SER A 168 4.44 -7.64 -0.19
CA SER A 168 5.85 -7.89 0.19
C SER A 168 6.37 -6.99 1.31
N LYS A 169 5.76 -5.81 1.51
CA LYS A 169 6.14 -4.81 2.52
C LYS A 169 4.92 -4.16 3.13
N PHE A 170 4.99 -3.88 4.42
CA PHE A 170 3.91 -3.22 5.16
C PHE A 170 3.75 -1.78 4.66
N PRO A 171 2.61 -1.42 4.06
CA PRO A 171 2.39 -0.06 3.56
C PRO A 171 2.34 0.93 4.72
N GLU A 172 2.92 2.11 4.56
CA GLU A 172 2.86 3.17 5.58
C GLU A 172 1.42 3.62 5.83
N LYS A 173 0.64 3.77 4.76
CA LYS A 173 -0.76 4.17 4.84
C LYS A 173 -1.59 3.55 3.72
N LEU A 174 -2.83 3.25 4.05
CA LEU A 174 -3.82 2.71 3.14
C LEU A 174 -5.05 3.62 3.16
N TYR A 175 -5.63 3.84 1.99
CA TYR A 175 -6.78 4.72 1.85
C TYR A 175 -8.02 3.93 1.46
N SER A 176 -9.10 4.16 2.18
CA SER A 176 -10.44 3.75 1.78
C SER A 176 -11.01 4.67 0.70
N LEU A 177 -12.03 4.19 -0.02
CA LEU A 177 -12.79 5.04 -0.94
C LEU A 177 -13.32 6.30 -0.24
N LYS A 178 -13.81 6.17 1.00
CA LYS A 178 -14.37 7.31 1.74
C LYS A 178 -13.33 8.41 1.94
N GLU A 179 -12.13 8.06 2.37
CA GLU A 179 -11.06 9.04 2.58
C GLU A 179 -10.58 9.69 1.29
N ILE A 180 -10.51 8.92 0.20
CA ILE A 180 -10.15 9.45 -1.12
C ILE A 180 -11.20 10.47 -1.57
N MET A 181 -12.48 10.14 -1.43
CA MET A 181 -13.59 11.04 -1.75
C MET A 181 -13.60 12.30 -0.85
N GLU A 182 -13.17 12.19 0.40
CA GLU A 182 -13.02 13.30 1.35
C GLU A 182 -11.73 14.12 1.13
N GLY A 183 -10.89 13.75 0.15
CA GLY A 183 -9.65 14.47 -0.16
C GLY A 183 -8.54 14.28 0.88
N LYS A 184 -8.58 13.20 1.66
CA LYS A 184 -7.57 12.91 2.71
C LYS A 184 -6.27 12.29 2.18
N THR A 185 -6.16 12.11 0.87
CA THR A 185 -4.98 11.54 0.21
C THR A 185 -3.82 12.52 0.05
N ASP A 186 -3.99 13.80 0.44
CA ASP A 186 -3.07 14.91 0.10
C ASP A 186 -2.73 14.93 -1.40
N SER A 187 -3.60 14.34 -2.23
CA SER A 187 -3.47 14.26 -3.66
C SER A 187 -4.35 15.33 -4.28
N GLU A 188 -3.90 15.91 -5.39
CA GLU A 188 -4.71 16.84 -6.17
C GLU A 188 -5.94 16.17 -6.80
N LEU A 189 -5.98 14.83 -6.82
CA LEU A 189 -7.10 14.05 -7.33
C LEU A 189 -8.32 14.17 -6.42
N LYS A 190 -9.34 14.87 -6.91
CA LYS A 190 -10.66 14.96 -6.27
C LYS A 190 -11.69 14.27 -7.15
N PHE A 191 -12.52 13.46 -6.53
CA PHE A 191 -13.64 12.78 -7.18
C PHE A 191 -14.93 13.26 -6.54
N ASN A 192 -15.91 13.64 -7.35
CA ASN A 192 -17.21 14.09 -6.84
C ASN A 192 -18.15 12.90 -6.66
N TYR A 193 -17.96 11.85 -7.47
CA TYR A 193 -18.79 10.65 -7.43
C TYR A 193 -17.95 9.37 -7.37
N LYS A 194 -18.45 8.36 -6.64
CA LYS A 194 -17.83 7.03 -6.56
C LYS A 194 -17.60 6.39 -7.93
N MET A 195 -18.52 6.63 -8.87
CA MET A 195 -18.40 6.13 -10.25
C MET A 195 -17.23 6.74 -11.01
N GLU A 196 -16.91 8.02 -10.78
CA GLU A 196 -15.74 8.66 -11.38
C GLU A 196 -14.46 8.00 -10.87
N PHE A 197 -14.39 7.77 -9.56
CA PHE A 197 -13.26 7.06 -8.96
C PHE A 197 -13.10 5.66 -9.55
N TYR A 198 -14.16 4.85 -9.61
CA TYR A 198 -14.06 3.49 -10.16
C TYR A 198 -13.64 3.48 -11.64
N ARG A 199 -14.19 4.39 -12.46
CA ARG A 199 -13.76 4.57 -13.85
C ARG A 199 -12.30 4.97 -13.94
N TYR A 200 -11.83 5.84 -13.04
CA TYR A 200 -10.44 6.26 -12.98
C TYR A 200 -9.51 5.09 -12.64
N ILE A 201 -9.81 4.33 -11.58
CA ILE A 201 -9.05 3.14 -11.17
C ILE A 201 -8.96 2.14 -12.33
N GLU A 202 -10.07 1.86 -13.01
CA GLU A 202 -10.12 0.96 -14.15
C GLU A 202 -9.30 1.48 -15.34
N LYS A 203 -9.48 2.77 -15.69
CA LYS A 203 -8.76 3.43 -16.78
C LYS A 203 -7.24 3.46 -16.55
N GLN A 204 -6.81 3.59 -15.30
CA GLN A 204 -5.40 3.65 -14.92
C GLN A 204 -4.81 2.30 -14.50
N GLY A 205 -5.63 1.24 -14.46
CA GLY A 205 -5.21 -0.10 -14.06
C GLY A 205 -4.69 -0.15 -12.61
N ILE A 206 -5.20 0.72 -11.74
CA ILE A 206 -4.65 0.90 -10.39
C ILE A 206 -4.92 -0.36 -9.54
N PRO A 207 -3.87 -0.94 -8.93
CA PRO A 207 -4.02 -2.11 -8.08
C PRO A 207 -4.94 -1.84 -6.88
N LYS A 208 -5.68 -2.86 -6.47
CA LYS A 208 -6.50 -2.84 -5.25
C LYS A 208 -5.80 -3.64 -4.17
N ILE A 209 -5.83 -3.17 -2.94
CA ILE A 209 -5.36 -3.91 -1.78
C ILE A 209 -6.57 -4.52 -1.09
N GLU A 210 -6.69 -5.84 -1.19
CA GLU A 210 -7.73 -6.63 -0.55
C GLU A 210 -7.24 -7.16 0.79
N PHE A 211 -7.87 -6.72 1.87
CA PHE A 211 -7.69 -7.28 3.20
C PHE A 211 -9.06 -7.71 3.73
N GLN A 212 -9.30 -9.03 3.79
CA GLN A 212 -10.63 -9.59 4.07
C GLN A 212 -11.71 -8.97 3.15
N SER A 213 -12.72 -8.30 3.73
CA SER A 213 -13.78 -7.59 2.99
C SER A 213 -13.44 -6.13 2.67
N LEU A 214 -12.26 -5.65 3.05
CA LEU A 214 -11.84 -4.27 2.90
C LEU A 214 -11.03 -4.09 1.60
N ILE A 215 -11.41 -3.09 0.81
CA ILE A 215 -10.64 -2.63 -0.37
C ILE A 215 -9.94 -1.33 -0.02
N ARG A 216 -8.62 -1.30 -0.21
CA ARG A 216 -7.77 -0.14 0.04
C ARG A 216 -6.90 0.19 -1.16
N TYR A 217 -6.37 1.40 -1.17
CA TYR A 217 -5.52 1.93 -2.23
C TYR A 217 -4.27 2.59 -1.63
N LYS A 218 -3.16 2.53 -2.36
CA LYS A 218 -1.95 3.29 -2.04
C LYS A 218 -2.01 4.66 -2.71
N LYS A 219 -1.48 5.67 -2.03
CA LYS A 219 -1.40 7.03 -2.59
C LYS A 219 -0.52 7.06 -3.83
N GLU A 220 0.65 6.44 -3.77
CA GLU A 220 1.63 6.43 -4.86
C GLU A 220 1.06 5.83 -6.14
N ASP A 221 0.17 4.84 -6.01
CA ASP A 221 -0.51 4.23 -7.15
C ASP A 221 -1.57 5.14 -7.76
N LEU A 222 -2.26 5.97 -6.95
CA LEU A 222 -3.23 6.94 -7.43
C LEU A 222 -2.55 8.08 -8.20
N GLU A 223 -1.36 8.51 -7.80
CA GLU A 223 -0.68 9.67 -8.39
C GLU A 223 0.01 9.35 -9.72
N LYS A 224 0.48 8.11 -9.89
CA LYS A 224 1.16 7.68 -11.12
C LYS A 224 0.17 7.46 -12.27
N LYS A 225 0.20 8.34 -13.27
CA LYS A 225 -0.61 8.18 -14.49
C LYS A 225 0.03 7.17 -15.45
N ALA A 226 -0.74 6.16 -15.83
CA ALA A 226 -0.36 5.22 -16.87
C ALA A 226 -0.59 5.82 -18.26
N VAL A 227 0.39 5.63 -19.14
CA VAL A 227 0.31 6.01 -20.55
C VAL A 227 -0.65 5.08 -21.28
N PHE A 228 -0.49 3.78 -21.04
CA PHE A 228 -1.37 2.74 -21.54
C PHE A 228 -1.33 1.51 -20.62
N LEU A 229 -2.26 0.59 -20.87
CA LEU A 229 -2.42 -0.65 -20.13
C LEU A 229 -2.43 -1.84 -21.09
N LEU A 230 -1.80 -2.95 -20.69
CA LEU A 230 -1.91 -4.23 -21.39
C LEU A 230 -2.27 -5.35 -20.40
N PRO A 231 -2.83 -6.48 -20.86
CA PRO A 231 -3.10 -7.64 -20.01
C PRO A 231 -1.87 -8.16 -19.26
N LEU A 232 -2.10 -8.97 -18.23
CA LEU A 232 -1.06 -9.54 -17.38
C LEU A 232 -0.30 -10.72 -18.02
N THR A 233 -0.77 -11.21 -19.15
CA THR A 233 -0.09 -12.17 -20.04
C THR A 233 1.09 -11.52 -20.76
N VAL A 234 1.02 -10.23 -21.05
CA VAL A 234 2.13 -9.46 -21.62
C VAL A 234 3.18 -9.26 -20.54
N VAL A 235 4.38 -9.82 -20.72
CA VAL A 235 5.48 -9.66 -19.78
C VAL A 235 6.04 -8.24 -19.92
N LYS A 236 5.92 -7.44 -18.86
CA LYS A 236 6.25 -6.00 -18.91
C LYS A 236 7.72 -5.74 -19.27
N GLY A 237 8.67 -6.47 -18.68
CA GLY A 237 10.10 -6.34 -18.97
C GLY A 237 10.40 -6.61 -20.45
N ASP A 238 9.98 -7.79 -20.92
CA ASP A 238 10.15 -8.23 -22.31
C ASP A 238 9.56 -7.29 -23.36
N LEU A 239 8.48 -6.57 -23.04
CA LEU A 239 7.91 -5.57 -23.95
C LEU A 239 8.72 -4.26 -23.90
N LEU A 240 9.10 -3.81 -22.70
CA LEU A 240 9.91 -2.59 -22.55
C LEU A 240 11.26 -2.74 -23.24
N GLU A 241 11.91 -3.91 -23.14
CA GLU A 241 13.15 -4.20 -23.87
C GLU A 241 12.98 -4.07 -25.38
N ALA A 242 11.91 -4.67 -25.94
CA ALA A 242 11.63 -4.55 -27.38
C ALA A 242 11.35 -3.10 -27.81
N VAL A 243 10.69 -2.31 -26.95
CA VAL A 243 10.43 -0.89 -27.20
C VAL A 243 11.73 -0.07 -27.14
N GLU A 244 12.60 -0.34 -26.17
CA GLU A 244 13.91 0.31 -26.04
C GLU A 244 14.82 0.00 -27.23
N GLU A 245 14.85 -1.25 -27.68
CA GLU A 245 15.60 -1.67 -28.88
C GLU A 245 15.10 -0.93 -30.12
N PHE A 246 13.78 -0.85 -30.33
CA PHE A 246 13.19 -0.13 -31.45
C PHE A 246 13.54 1.37 -31.40
N ILE A 247 13.39 2.02 -30.25
CA ILE A 247 13.71 3.45 -30.09
C ILE A 247 15.21 3.70 -30.29
N THR A 248 16.06 2.75 -29.92
CA THR A 248 17.50 2.90 -30.05
C THR A 248 17.95 2.72 -31.50
N ASN A 249 17.48 1.67 -32.18
CA ASN A 249 18.01 1.23 -33.47
C ASN A 249 17.25 1.81 -34.67
N GLU A 250 15.92 1.90 -34.61
CA GLU A 250 15.10 2.23 -35.78
C GLU A 250 14.73 3.72 -35.86
N LEU A 251 14.83 4.45 -34.74
CA LEU A 251 14.70 5.91 -34.72
C LEU A 251 16.05 6.65 -34.91
N GLU A 252 17.16 5.95 -35.16
CA GLU A 252 18.44 6.57 -35.56
C GLU A 252 18.51 6.87 -37.07
N GLU A 253 17.62 6.29 -37.87
CA GLU A 253 17.60 6.42 -39.34
C GLU A 253 16.54 7.40 -39.87
N LEU A 254 15.79 8.08 -38.98
CA LEU A 254 14.75 9.08 -39.31
C LEU A 254 15.20 10.50 -38.93
#